data_AF-A0A835S8Y6-F1
#
_entry.id   AF-A0A835S8Y6-F1
#
_cell.length_a   1.000
_cell.length_b   1.000
_cell.length_c   1.000
_cell.angle_alpha   90.00
_cell.angle_beta   90.00
_cell.angle_gamma   90.00
#
_symmetry.space_group_name_H-M   'P 1'
#
loop_
_entity.id
_entity.type
_entity.pdbx_description
1 polymer ?
#
loop_
_entity_poly.entity_id
_entity_poly.type
_entity_poly.pdbx_seq_one_letter_code
_entity_poly.pdbx_strand_id
1 'polypeptide(L)'
;MNCDDYSRVQSVLSLPYGACPAASWIRKTFPKVKEETWLAIYSQEQQYKVIRSHHLHKANVLPYLKRYGQGEDVLALAADVDFPPCMLLRRMLEQLVEGPKQLVTEVLRHPERLDAALCPGLTPDMLARMRVDVVSRRRRRRRKGH
;
A
#
# COMPACT_ATOMS: atom_id res chain seq x y z
N MET A 1 -15.49 4.03 26.92
CA MET A 1 -15.62 5.02 25.84
C MET A 1 -17.08 5.09 25.47
N ASN A 2 -17.70 6.27 25.48
CA ASN A 2 -19.08 6.42 25.02
C ASN A 2 -19.09 6.54 23.47
N CYS A 3 -20.27 6.46 22.85
CA CYS A 3 -20.40 6.50 21.38
C CYS A 3 -19.93 7.84 20.78
N ASP A 4 -20.09 8.93 21.52
CA ASP A 4 -19.68 10.27 21.07
C ASP A 4 -18.16 10.41 21.01
N ASP A 5 -17.45 9.92 22.03
CA ASP A 5 -15.99 9.88 22.05
C ASP A 5 -15.45 8.98 20.94
N TYR A 6 -16.10 7.84 20.66
CA TYR A 6 -15.70 6.97 19.55
C TYR A 6 -15.80 7.70 18.21
N SER A 7 -16.93 8.34 17.92
CA SER A 7 -17.18 9.01 16.65
C SER A 7 -16.24 10.20 16.44
N ARG A 8 -15.93 10.93 17.52
CA ARG A 8 -14.95 12.03 17.52
C ARG A 8 -13.52 11.55 17.34
N VAL A 9 -13.14 10.42 17.93
CA VAL A 9 -11.82 9.80 17.72
C VAL A 9 -11.70 9.26 16.30
N GLN A 10 -12.74 8.60 15.79
CA GLN A 10 -12.76 8.07 14.44
C GLN A 10 -12.61 9.18 13.39
N SER A 11 -13.29 10.33 13.57
CA SER A 11 -13.22 11.43 12.61
C SER A 11 -11.81 12.03 12.49
N VAL A 12 -11.08 12.16 13.61
CA VAL A 12 -9.69 12.67 13.59
C VAL A 12 -8.68 11.63 13.08
N LEU A 13 -9.04 10.34 13.12
CA LEU A 13 -8.20 9.23 12.67
C LEU A 13 -8.46 8.82 11.21
N SER A 14 -9.48 9.40 10.57
CA SER A 14 -9.78 9.19 9.15
C SER A 14 -8.76 9.92 8.26
N LEU A 15 -7.53 9.44 8.30
CA LEU A 15 -6.38 10.02 7.60
C LEU A 15 -6.04 9.24 6.33
N PRO A 16 -5.42 9.87 5.31
CA PRO A 16 -4.88 9.15 4.16
C PRO A 16 -3.94 8.01 4.56
N TYR A 17 -3.82 7.01 3.70
CA TYR A 17 -3.00 5.84 3.89
C TYR A 17 -1.54 6.23 4.04
N GLY A 18 -0.92 5.74 5.11
CA GLY A 18 0.47 6.05 5.44
C GLY A 18 0.67 7.37 6.17
N ALA A 19 -0.38 8.19 6.33
CA ALA A 19 -0.34 9.33 7.25
C ALA A 19 -0.40 8.82 8.69
N CYS A 20 0.43 9.37 9.58
CA CYS A 20 0.43 8.99 10.99
C CYS A 20 -0.26 10.10 11.81
N PRO A 21 -1.26 9.78 12.65
CA PRO A 21 -1.80 10.77 13.55
C PRO A 21 -0.76 11.19 14.59
N ALA A 22 -0.76 12.48 14.97
CA ALA A 22 0.13 12.98 16.02
C ALA A 22 -0.31 12.44 17.39
N ALA A 23 0.36 11.39 17.88
CA ALA A 23 0.02 10.73 19.15
C ALA A 23 -0.03 11.71 20.34
N SER A 24 0.91 12.66 20.40
CA SER A 24 0.94 13.69 21.45
C SER A 24 -0.30 14.59 21.43
N TRP A 25 -0.81 14.92 20.25
CA TRP A 25 -2.04 15.69 20.10
C TRP A 25 -3.26 14.87 20.49
N ILE A 26 -3.37 13.60 20.05
CA ILE A 26 -4.48 12.72 20.42
C ILE A 26 -4.57 12.54 21.93
N ARG A 27 -3.44 12.28 22.61
CA ARG A 27 -3.40 12.12 24.07
C ARG A 27 -3.88 13.38 24.81
N LYS A 28 -3.57 14.57 24.28
CA LYS A 28 -4.04 15.84 24.85
C LYS A 28 -5.54 16.06 24.60
N THR A 29 -6.04 15.72 23.42
CA THR A 29 -7.44 15.93 23.02
C THR A 29 -8.40 14.91 23.64
N PHE A 30 -7.94 13.67 23.82
CA PHE A 30 -8.72 12.54 24.34
C PHE A 30 -8.03 11.86 25.53
N PRO A 31 -7.82 12.55 26.66
CA PRO A 31 -7.00 12.04 27.78
C PRO A 31 -7.60 10.82 28.48
N LYS A 32 -8.90 10.57 28.31
CA LYS A 32 -9.61 9.40 28.86
C LYS A 32 -9.55 8.17 27.96
N VAL A 33 -9.06 8.31 26.72
CA VAL A 33 -8.97 7.22 25.75
C VAL A 33 -7.57 6.63 25.80
N LYS A 34 -7.49 5.32 26.07
CA LYS A 34 -6.21 4.61 26.12
C LYS A 34 -5.55 4.57 24.74
N GLU A 35 -4.23 4.49 24.72
CA GLU A 35 -3.44 4.53 23.49
C GLU A 35 -3.78 3.39 22.52
N GLU A 36 -3.92 2.20 23.07
CA GLU A 36 -4.25 1.00 22.33
C GLU A 36 -5.63 1.13 21.67
N THR A 37 -6.54 1.92 22.25
CA THR A 37 -7.90 2.12 21.70
C THR A 37 -7.86 2.95 20.43
N TRP A 38 -7.22 4.12 20.44
CA TRP A 38 -7.16 4.94 19.23
C TRP A 38 -6.23 4.33 18.16
N LEU A 39 -5.19 3.60 18.56
CA LEU A 39 -4.38 2.80 17.64
C LEU A 39 -5.20 1.70 16.95
N ALA A 40 -6.07 1.01 17.69
CA ALA A 40 -6.96 0.00 17.14
C ALA A 40 -7.96 0.62 16.15
N ILE A 41 -8.60 1.74 16.53
CA ILE A 41 -9.52 2.48 15.65
C ILE A 41 -8.81 2.91 14.36
N TYR A 42 -7.63 3.53 14.49
CA TYR A 42 -6.83 3.94 13.34
C TYR A 42 -6.48 2.75 12.44
N SER A 43 -6.00 1.64 13.01
CA SER A 43 -5.64 0.44 12.25
C SER A 43 -6.83 -0.17 11.51
N GLN A 44 -8.00 -0.19 12.16
CA GLN A 44 -9.24 -0.68 11.57
C GLN A 44 -9.72 0.22 10.43
N GLU A 45 -9.65 1.54 10.58
CA GLU A 45 -9.98 2.50 9.51
C GLU A 45 -9.07 2.32 8.29
N GLN A 46 -7.76 2.22 8.52
CA GLN A 46 -6.81 1.96 7.44
C GLN A 46 -7.11 0.64 6.73
N GLN A 47 -7.42 -0.42 7.47
CA GLN A 47 -7.81 -1.70 6.87
C GLN A 47 -9.10 -1.60 6.06
N TYR A 48 -10.12 -0.90 6.57
CA TYR A 48 -11.38 -0.71 5.85
C TYR A 48 -11.24 0.09 4.58
N LYS A 49 -10.36 1.09 4.55
CA LYS A 49 -10.04 1.82 3.31
C LYS A 49 -9.52 0.85 2.25
N VAL A 50 -8.54 0.03 2.60
CA VAL A 50 -7.96 -0.96 1.69
C VAL A 50 -9.03 -1.92 1.19
N ILE A 51 -9.86 -2.50 2.08
CA ILE A 51 -10.91 -3.44 1.69
C ILE A 51 -11.91 -2.79 0.72
N ARG A 52 -12.36 -1.57 1.04
CA ARG A 52 -13.35 -0.83 0.24
C ARG A 52 -12.80 -0.46 -1.14
N SER A 53 -11.56 -0.01 -1.24
CA SER A 53 -11.00 0.47 -2.52
C SER A 53 -10.29 -0.62 -3.34
N HIS A 54 -10.01 -1.78 -2.75
CA HIS A 54 -9.24 -2.85 -3.38
C HIS A 54 -9.72 -3.25 -4.79
N HIS A 55 -11.03 -3.42 -4.95
CA HIS A 55 -11.63 -3.80 -6.23
C HIS A 55 -11.55 -2.67 -7.27
N LEU A 56 -11.63 -1.41 -6.83
CA LEU A 56 -11.47 -0.22 -7.67
C LEU A 56 -10.06 -0.16 -8.25
N HIS A 57 -9.03 -0.37 -7.44
CA HIS A 57 -7.64 -0.35 -7.91
C HIS A 57 -7.31 -1.56 -8.80
N LYS A 58 -7.99 -2.69 -8.61
CA LYS A 58 -7.90 -3.83 -9.52
C LYS A 58 -8.46 -3.49 -10.90
N ALA A 59 -9.58 -2.77 -10.97
CA ALA A 59 -10.17 -2.34 -12.24
C ALA A 59 -9.37 -1.21 -12.93
N ASN A 60 -8.74 -0.33 -12.15
CA ASN A 60 -8.02 0.85 -12.65
C ASN A 60 -6.51 0.68 -12.79
N VAL A 61 -6.04 -0.57 -12.87
CA VAL A 61 -4.61 -0.89 -12.90
C VAL A 61 -3.89 -0.41 -14.18
N LEU A 62 -4.57 -0.40 -15.33
CA LEU A 62 -3.99 0.04 -16.60
C LEU A 62 -3.58 1.53 -16.58
N PRO A 63 -4.41 2.47 -16.09
CA PRO A 63 -3.99 3.84 -15.83
C PRO A 63 -2.72 3.97 -14.98
N TYR A 64 -2.57 3.15 -13.93
CA TYR A 64 -1.38 3.19 -13.06
C TYR A 64 -0.13 2.70 -13.78
N LEU A 65 -0.25 1.66 -14.60
CA LEU A 65 0.84 1.16 -15.44
C LEU A 65 1.29 2.21 -16.46
N LYS A 66 0.35 2.94 -17.06
CA LYS A 66 0.65 4.03 -18.00
C LYS A 66 1.48 5.12 -17.31
N ARG A 67 1.04 5.61 -16.15
CA ARG A 67 1.75 6.63 -15.36
C ARG A 67 3.13 6.16 -14.91
N TYR A 68 3.22 4.91 -14.45
CA TYR A 68 4.49 4.29 -14.07
C TYR A 68 5.47 4.20 -15.25
N GLY A 69 4.98 3.84 -16.44
CA GLY A 69 5.75 3.81 -17.68
C GLY A 69 6.23 5.20 -18.14
N GLN A 70 5.54 6.26 -17.75
CA GLN A 70 5.96 7.65 -17.96
C GLN A 70 7.02 8.12 -16.94
N GLY A 71 7.46 7.27 -16.02
CA GLY A 71 8.51 7.58 -15.05
C GLY A 71 8.01 7.87 -13.64
N GLU A 72 6.69 7.85 -13.39
CA GLU A 72 6.17 8.11 -12.05
C GLU A 72 6.59 7.02 -11.05
N ASP A 73 6.87 7.43 -9.81
CA ASP A 73 7.27 6.55 -8.72
C ASP A 73 6.07 5.82 -8.09
N VAL A 74 6.23 4.55 -7.73
CA VAL A 74 5.13 3.74 -7.18
C VAL A 74 4.63 4.23 -5.80
N LEU A 75 5.46 4.91 -5.00
CA LEU A 75 5.01 5.57 -3.77
C LEU A 75 4.16 6.79 -4.08
N ALA A 76 4.54 7.58 -5.08
CA ALA A 76 3.78 8.76 -5.50
C ALA A 76 2.40 8.33 -6.02
N LEU A 77 2.37 7.32 -6.90
CA LEU A 77 1.12 6.71 -7.38
C LEU A 77 0.24 6.24 -6.22
N ALA A 78 0.81 5.52 -5.27
CA ALA A 78 0.07 4.97 -4.14
C ALA A 78 -0.48 6.05 -3.19
N ALA A 79 0.28 7.13 -2.98
CA ALA A 79 -0.18 8.27 -2.18
C ALA A 79 -1.33 9.01 -2.86
N ASP A 80 -1.23 9.21 -4.18
CA ASP A 80 -2.26 9.88 -4.99
C ASP A 80 -3.59 9.13 -4.98
N VAL A 81 -3.55 7.78 -4.98
CA VAL A 81 -4.77 6.96 -5.00
C VAL A 81 -5.22 6.46 -3.61
N ASP A 82 -4.64 6.98 -2.53
CA ASP A 82 -4.92 6.59 -1.14
C ASP A 82 -4.84 5.05 -0.88
N PHE A 83 -3.81 4.38 -1.40
CA PHE A 83 -3.72 2.91 -1.37
C PHE A 83 -2.35 2.38 -0.91
N PRO A 84 -2.27 1.17 -0.32
CA PRO A 84 -0.99 0.61 0.09
C PRO A 84 -0.11 0.34 -1.13
N PRO A 85 1.12 0.88 -1.18
CA PRO A 85 1.97 0.73 -2.35
C PRO A 85 2.39 -0.72 -2.62
N CYS A 86 2.47 -1.58 -1.59
CA CYS A 86 2.72 -3.00 -1.78
C CYS A 86 1.54 -3.71 -2.46
N MET A 87 0.31 -3.30 -2.16
CA MET A 87 -0.90 -3.82 -2.79
C MET A 87 -1.03 -3.26 -4.21
N LEU A 88 -0.72 -1.98 -4.43
CA LEU A 88 -0.70 -1.37 -5.76
C LEU A 88 0.31 -2.08 -6.67
N LEU A 89 1.55 -2.26 -6.21
CA LEU A 89 2.59 -2.97 -6.96
C LEU A 89 2.18 -4.41 -7.26
N ARG A 90 1.55 -5.11 -6.31
CA ARG A 90 1.00 -6.45 -6.57
C ARG A 90 -0.04 -6.43 -7.70
N ARG A 91 -0.94 -5.45 -7.71
CA ARG A 91 -1.97 -5.33 -8.76
C ARG A 91 -1.35 -5.07 -10.12
N MET A 92 -0.34 -4.19 -10.18
CA MET A 92 0.44 -3.94 -11.40
C MET A 92 1.12 -5.22 -11.90
N LEU A 93 1.78 -5.97 -11.02
CA LEU A 93 2.41 -7.25 -11.36
C LEU A 93 1.40 -8.30 -11.82
N GLU A 94 0.20 -8.37 -11.23
CA GLU A 94 -0.86 -9.29 -11.67
C GLU A 94 -1.37 -9.02 -13.09
N GLN A 95 -1.13 -7.81 -13.64
CA GLN A 95 -1.44 -7.50 -15.04
C GLN A 95 -0.27 -7.75 -15.99
N LEU A 96 0.96 -7.55 -15.49
CA LEU A 96 2.16 -7.62 -16.31
C LEU A 96 2.72 -9.04 -16.39
N VAL A 97 2.55 -9.84 -15.33
CA VAL A 97 3.03 -11.22 -15.29
C VAL A 97 2.04 -12.10 -16.03
N GLU A 98 2.47 -12.64 -17.16
CA GLU A 98 1.72 -13.65 -17.88
C GLU A 98 1.85 -15.00 -17.16
N GLY A 99 0.72 -15.55 -16.71
CA GLY A 99 0.65 -16.87 -16.10
C GLY A 99 -0.12 -16.92 -14.77
N PRO A 100 0.07 -17.99 -13.99
CA PRO A 100 -0.66 -18.18 -12.73
C PRO A 100 -0.33 -17.12 -11.68
N LYS A 101 -1.31 -16.73 -10.86
CA LYS A 101 -1.13 -15.74 -9.77
C LYS A 101 -0.06 -16.14 -8.74
N GLN A 102 0.28 -17.42 -8.66
CA GLN A 102 1.37 -17.94 -7.85
C GLN A 102 2.71 -17.33 -8.28
N LEU A 103 2.93 -17.09 -9.59
CA LEU A 103 4.14 -16.47 -10.10
C LEU A 103 4.35 -15.05 -9.56
N VAL A 104 3.27 -14.26 -9.44
CA VAL A 104 3.35 -12.94 -8.81
C VAL A 104 3.81 -13.05 -7.36
N THR A 105 3.34 -14.05 -6.63
CA THR A 105 3.76 -14.28 -5.24
C THR A 105 5.24 -14.69 -5.16
N GLU A 106 5.69 -15.51 -6.11
CA GLU A 106 7.10 -15.88 -6.24
C GLU A 106 7.97 -14.68 -6.59
N VAL A 107 7.57 -13.82 -7.53
CA VAL A 107 8.27 -12.57 -7.87
C VAL A 107 8.37 -11.64 -6.65
N LEU A 108 7.29 -11.49 -5.88
CA LEU A 108 7.31 -10.66 -4.67
C LEU A 108 8.25 -11.22 -3.58
N ARG A 109 8.47 -12.54 -3.55
CA ARG A 109 9.42 -13.20 -2.64
C ARG A 109 10.85 -13.16 -3.16
N HIS A 110 11.00 -13.32 -4.47
CA HIS A 110 12.22 -13.49 -5.25
C HIS A 110 12.22 -12.51 -6.43
N PRO A 111 12.57 -11.23 -6.20
CA PRO A 111 12.51 -10.18 -7.21
C PRO A 111 13.37 -10.47 -8.45
N GLU A 112 14.43 -11.27 -8.27
CA GLU A 112 15.29 -11.78 -9.34
C GLU A 112 14.54 -12.61 -10.39
N ARG A 113 13.40 -13.20 -10.04
CA ARG A 113 12.56 -14.00 -10.95
C ARG A 113 11.72 -13.15 -11.89
N LEU A 114 11.57 -11.85 -11.63
CA LEU A 114 10.86 -10.95 -12.54
C LEU A 114 11.73 -10.72 -13.77
N ASP A 115 11.42 -11.32 -14.91
CA ASP A 115 12.19 -11.18 -16.14
C ASP A 115 11.31 -10.82 -17.35
N ALA A 116 11.94 -10.62 -18.50
CA ALA A 116 11.24 -10.28 -19.74
C ALA A 116 10.35 -11.41 -20.26
N ALA A 117 10.64 -12.68 -19.92
CA ALA A 117 9.83 -13.81 -20.34
C ALA A 117 8.49 -13.84 -19.57
N LEU A 118 8.49 -13.41 -18.31
CA LEU A 118 7.27 -13.25 -17.53
C LEU A 118 6.46 -12.01 -17.90
N CYS A 119 7.11 -10.98 -18.47
CA CYS A 119 6.49 -9.70 -18.78
C CYS A 119 6.83 -9.23 -20.21
N PRO A 120 6.32 -9.90 -21.25
CA PRO A 120 6.75 -9.70 -22.65
C PRO A 120 6.43 -8.31 -23.25
N GLY A 121 5.78 -7.41 -22.50
CA GLY A 121 5.50 -6.03 -22.91
C GLY A 121 6.31 -4.94 -22.18
N LEU A 122 7.22 -5.31 -21.27
CA LEU A 122 8.00 -4.32 -20.51
C LEU A 122 9.33 -4.00 -21.19
N THR A 123 9.67 -2.72 -21.22
CA THR A 123 11.04 -2.31 -21.59
C THR A 123 12.04 -2.76 -20.52
N PRO A 124 13.33 -2.96 -20.87
CA PRO A 124 14.36 -3.33 -19.91
C PRO A 124 14.46 -2.36 -18.72
N ASP A 125 14.29 -1.06 -18.96
CA ASP A 125 14.34 -0.03 -17.92
C ASP A 125 13.15 -0.13 -16.96
N MET A 126 11.94 -0.36 -17.49
CA MET A 126 10.76 -0.56 -16.65
C MET A 126 10.88 -1.82 -15.80
N LEU A 127 11.40 -2.90 -16.37
CA LEU A 127 11.65 -4.16 -15.67
C LEU A 127 12.68 -3.96 -14.54
N ALA A 128 13.80 -3.26 -14.82
CA ALA A 128 14.83 -2.96 -13.84
C ALA A 128 14.28 -2.10 -12.68
N ARG A 129 13.54 -1.02 -12.99
CA ARG A 129 12.87 -0.20 -11.97
C ARG A 129 11.90 -1.03 -11.12
N MET A 130 11.10 -1.88 -11.76
CA MET A 130 10.10 -2.66 -11.03
C MET A 130 10.75 -3.68 -10.10
N ARG A 131 11.88 -4.29 -10.48
CA ARG A 131 12.69 -5.12 -9.58
C ARG A 131 13.15 -4.34 -8.34
N VAL A 132 13.65 -3.11 -8.53
CA VAL A 132 14.07 -2.23 -7.42
C VAL A 132 12.90 -1.94 -6.49
N ASP A 133 11.72 -1.65 -7.03
CA ASP A 133 10.51 -1.38 -6.24
C ASP A 133 10.02 -2.59 -5.45
N VAL A 134 10.13 -3.81 -6.01
CA VAL A 134 9.84 -5.03 -5.26
C VAL A 134 10.85 -5.22 -4.11
N VAL A 135 12.14 -4.96 -4.35
CA VAL A 135 13.21 -5.10 -3.33
C VAL A 135 13.09 -4.06 -2.21
N SER A 136 12.84 -2.80 -2.55
CA SER A 136 12.74 -1.69 -1.59
C SER A 136 11.63 -1.94 -0.55
N ARG A 137 10.57 -2.64 -0.96
CA ARG A 137 9.48 -3.11 -0.08
C ARG A 137 9.89 -4.25 0.85
N ARG A 138 10.75 -5.17 0.39
CA ARG A 138 11.27 -6.27 1.22
C ARG A 138 12.13 -5.77 2.37
N ARG A 139 12.99 -4.77 2.13
CA ARG A 139 13.89 -4.20 3.16
C ARG A 139 13.14 -3.46 4.26
N ARG A 140 12.03 -2.77 3.95
CA ARG A 140 11.20 -2.10 4.96
C ARG A 140 10.43 -3.07 5.87
N ARG A 141 10.11 -4.28 5.39
CA ARG A 141 9.44 -5.32 6.20
C ARG A 141 10.37 -5.97 7.23
N ARG A 142 11.65 -6.14 6.91
CA ARG A 142 12.65 -6.72 7.84
C ARG A 142 13.06 -5.79 8.98
N ARG A 143 12.98 -4.47 8.80
CA ARG A 143 13.31 -3.48 9.85
C ARG A 143 12.23 -3.30 10.93
N LYS A 144 11.04 -3.89 10.79
CA LYS A 144 9.96 -3.85 11.79
C LYS A 144 9.88 -5.11 12.68
N GLY A 145 10.91 -5.95 12.65
CA GLY A 145 10.96 -7.22 13.40
C GLY A 145 12.16 -7.34 14.34
N HIS A 146 12.69 -6.21 14.82
CA HIS A 146 13.66 -6.13 15.92
C HIS A 146 13.16 -5.10 16.92
#